data_AF-A0A920RXK6-F1
#
_entry.id   AF-A0A920RXK6-F1
#
_cell.length_a   1.000
_cell.length_b   1.000
_cell.length_c   1.000
_cell.angle_alpha   90.00
_cell.angle_beta   90.00
_cell.angle_gamma   90.00
#
_symmetry.space_group_name_H-M   'P 1'
#
loop_
_entity.id
_entity.type
_entity.pdbx_description
1 polymer ?
#
loop_
_entity_poly.entity_id
_entity_poly.type
_entity_poly.pdbx_seq_one_letter_code
_entity_poly.pdbx_strand_id
1 'polypeptide(L)' 'MADGIVTLAEKIYFFTGATLIFDHGHGISTLYMHLDEIFVEKNDIVKQGDIIGTVGSSGRFYRSSFRRKIKNGLELD' A
#
# COMPACT_ATOMS: atom_id res chain seq x y z
N MET A 1 -10.00 8.13 -5.66
CA MET A 1 -8.54 8.32 -5.82
C MET A 1 -8.26 8.38 -7.30
N ALA A 2 -7.51 9.39 -7.73
CA ALA A 2 -7.07 9.52 -9.12
C ALA A 2 -6.06 8.42 -9.45
N ASP A 3 -5.80 8.18 -10.73
CA ASP A 3 -4.70 7.32 -11.17
C ASP A 3 -3.36 7.88 -10.63
N GLY A 4 -2.36 7.03 -10.44
CA GLY A 4 -1.07 7.45 -9.89
C GLY A 4 0.08 6.55 -10.29
N ILE A 5 1.30 7.07 -10.19
CA ILE A 5 2.54 6.34 -10.47
C ILE A 5 3.18 5.93 -9.16
N VAL A 6 3.53 4.66 -9.02
CA VAL A 6 4.25 4.16 -7.84
C VAL A 6 5.64 4.79 -7.78
N THR A 7 5.88 5.59 -6.74
CA THR A 7 7.17 6.25 -6.51
C THR A 7 8.05 5.46 -5.55
N LEU A 8 7.45 4.64 -4.69
CA LEU A 8 8.14 3.75 -3.76
C LEU A 8 7.31 2.50 -3.47
N ALA A 9 7.92 1.32 -3.55
CA ALA A 9 7.33 0.04 -3.19
C ALA A 9 8.39 -0.81 -2.46
N GLU A 10 8.44 -0.73 -1.13
CA GLU A 10 9.52 -1.32 -0.34
C GLU A 10 8.97 -2.20 0.79
N LYS A 11 9.60 -3.37 0.99
CA LYS A 11 9.14 -4.41 1.91
C LYS A 11 9.79 -4.40 3.32
N ILE A 12 10.58 -3.39 3.70
CA ILE A 12 11.47 -3.48 4.88
C ILE A 12 11.58 -2.10 5.59
N TYR A 13 11.66 -1.90 6.93
CA TYR A 13 12.18 -2.71 8.06
C TYR A 13 11.38 -2.52 9.37
N PHE A 14 11.15 -3.65 10.06
CA PHE A 14 11.01 -3.89 11.51
C PHE A 14 10.01 -3.06 12.38
N PHE A 15 9.57 -1.88 11.95
CA PHE A 15 8.68 -0.99 12.71
C PHE A 15 7.47 -0.51 11.90
N THR A 16 7.63 -0.22 10.60
CA THR A 16 6.59 0.38 9.74
C THR A 16 5.80 -0.63 8.91
N GLY A 17 6.26 -1.88 8.80
CA GLY A 17 5.72 -2.84 7.80
C GLY A 17 6.02 -2.42 6.37
N ALA A 18 5.48 -3.15 5.38
CA ALA A 18 5.71 -2.81 3.97
C ALA A 18 5.04 -1.47 3.63
N THR A 19 5.73 -0.64 2.85
CA THR A 19 5.36 0.75 2.56
C THR A 19 5.24 0.95 1.06
N LEU A 20 4.16 1.61 0.65
CA LEU A 20 3.87 1.95 -0.74
C LEU A 20 3.52 3.43 -0.84
N ILE A 21 4.14 4.13 -1.79
CA ILE A 21 3.83 5.52 -2.12
C ILE A 21 3.54 5.60 -3.61
N PHE A 22 2.48 6.33 -3.97
CA PHE A 22 2.24 6.74 -5.34
C PHE A 22 1.86 8.21 -5.43
N ASP A 23 2.27 8.82 -6.54
CA ASP A 23 2.03 10.21 -6.88
C ASP A 23 0.87 10.34 -7.87
N HIS A 24 -0.05 11.26 -7.60
CA HIS A 24 -1.23 11.56 -8.44
C HIS A 24 -1.05 12.82 -9.29
N GLY A 25 0.16 13.41 -9.29
CA GLY A 25 0.42 14.73 -9.85
C GLY A 25 -0.02 15.88 -8.93
N HIS A 26 0.30 17.11 -9.33
CA HIS A 26 -0.05 18.34 -8.61
C HIS A 26 0.41 18.40 -7.14
N GLY A 27 1.45 17.63 -6.78
CA GLY A 27 1.96 17.56 -5.40
C GLY A 27 1.07 16.74 -4.45
N ILE A 28 0.17 15.93 -4.98
CA ILE A 28 -0.70 15.03 -4.21
C ILE A 28 -0.13 13.62 -4.30
N SER A 29 0.18 13.03 -3.14
CA SER A 29 0.68 11.66 -3.06
C SER A 29 -0.08 10.89 -1.98
N THR A 30 -0.23 9.59 -2.20
CA THR A 30 -0.82 8.67 -1.22
C THR A 30 0.27 7.80 -0.62
N LEU A 31 0.21 7.61 0.71
CA LEU A 31 1.11 6.74 1.47
C LEU A 31 0.30 5.60 2.10
N TYR A 32 0.72 4.37 1.85
CA TYR A 32 0.31 3.18 2.60
C TYR A 32 1.48 2.64 3.40
N MET A 33 1.20 2.31 4.66
CA MET A 33 2.13 1.68 5.58
C MET A 33 1.47 0.43 6.18
N HIS A 34 2.25 -0.38 6.89
CA HIS A 34 1.76 -1.61 7.54
C HIS A 34 1.15 -2.63 6.58
N LEU A 35 1.60 -2.64 5.31
CA LEU A 35 1.20 -3.66 4.35
C LEU A 35 1.88 -5.00 4.67
N ASP A 36 1.20 -6.09 4.36
CA ASP A 36 1.72 -7.46 4.44
C ASP A 36 2.44 -7.83 3.14
N GLU A 37 1.75 -7.59 2.02
CA GLU A 37 2.21 -7.85 0.68
C GLU A 37 1.97 -6.60 -0.18
N ILE A 38 2.90 -6.35 -1.11
CA ILE A 38 2.79 -5.33 -2.15
C ILE A 38 2.80 -6.09 -3.48
N PHE A 39 1.86 -5.76 -4.37
CA PHE A 39 1.68 -6.40 -5.68
C PHE A 39 2.11 -5.53 -6.85
N VAL A 40 2.56 -4.30 -6.57
CA VAL A 40 2.99 -3.32 -7.55
C VAL A 40 4.44 -2.93 -7.31
N GLU A 41 5.13 -2.51 -8.35
CA GLU A 41 6.53 -2.13 -8.32
C GLU A 41 6.70 -0.64 -8.64
N LYS A 42 7.89 -0.12 -8.34
CA LYS A 42 8.22 1.27 -8.66
C LYS A 42 8.05 1.53 -10.16
N ASN A 43 7.43 2.67 -10.48
CA ASN A 43 7.03 3.14 -11.81
C ASN A 43 5.78 2.48 -12.40
N ASP A 44 5.09 1.59 -11.68
CA ASP A 44 3.80 1.09 -12.13
C ASP A 44 2.74 2.21 -12.14
N ILE A 45 1.85 2.16 -13.12
CA ILE A 45 0.66 3.01 -13.17
C ILE A 45 -0.49 2.26 -12.50
N VAL A 46 -0.98 2.83 -11.40
CA VAL A 46 -2.11 2.32 -10.63
C VAL A 46 -3.35 3.12 -10.98
N LYS A 47 -4.42 2.43 -11.35
CA LYS A 47 -5.72 3.02 -11.64
C LYS A 47 -6.68 2.83 -10.48
N GLN A 48 -7.72 3.65 -10.48
CA GLN A 48 -8.83 3.43 -9.57
C GLN A 48 -9.45 2.04 -9.82
N GLY A 49 -9.40 1.19 -8.81
CA GLY A 49 -9.96 -0.16 -8.78
C GLY A 49 -8.91 -1.25 -8.63
N ASP A 50 -7.63 -0.92 -8.84
CA ASP A 50 -6.55 -1.89 -8.82
C ASP A 50 -6.25 -2.38 -7.40
N ILE A 51 -5.84 -3.65 -7.31
CA ILE A 51 -5.40 -4.28 -6.08
C ILE A 51 -3.89 -4.09 -5.99
N ILE A 52 -3.44 -3.29 -5.02
CA ILE A 52 -2.04 -2.88 -4.86
C ILE A 52 -1.29 -3.71 -3.80
N GLY A 53 -2.01 -4.46 -2.97
CA GLY A 53 -1.44 -5.23 -1.88
C GLY A 53 -2.49 -5.70 -0.87
N THR A 54 -2.01 -6.26 0.23
CA THR A 54 -2.83 -6.67 1.38
C THR A 54 -2.39 -5.97 2.65
N VAL A 55 -3.36 -5.68 3.51
CA VAL A 55 -3.08 -5.20 4.88
C VAL A 55 -2.71 -6.40 5.73
N GLY A 56 -1.71 -6.25 6.60
CA GLY A 56 -1.37 -7.25 7.61
C GLY A 56 -0.69 -6.65 8.81
N SER A 57 -0.09 -7.51 9.63
CA SER A 57 0.37 -7.17 10.99
C SER A 57 1.89 -7.00 11.08
N SER A 58 2.56 -6.64 9.99
CA SER A 58 4.03 -6.59 9.87
C SER A 58 4.69 -5.45 10.67
N GLY A 59 3.90 -4.58 11.33
CA GLY A 59 4.35 -3.59 12.30
C GLY A 59 4.31 -4.09 13.75
N ARG A 60 5.07 -3.45 14.66
CA ARG A 60 5.22 -3.83 16.08
C ARG A 60 3.99 -3.54 16.97
N PHE A 61 2.77 -3.75 16.46
CA PHE A 61 1.54 -3.71 17.26
C PHE A 61 0.73 -4.99 17.05
N TYR A 62 0.93 -5.91 18.00
CA TYR A 62 0.02 -6.92 18.53
C TYR A 62 -0.90 -7.66 17.53
N ARG A 63 -0.45 -8.86 17.16
CA ARG A 63 -1.24 -10.08 16.92
C ARG A 63 -2.76 -9.91 16.79
N SER A 64 -3.24 -9.99 15.56
CA SER A 64 -4.40 -10.79 15.15
C SER A 64 -4.34 -10.96 13.63
N SER A 65 -4.20 -12.20 13.13
CA SER A 65 -4.15 -12.47 11.69
C SER A 65 -5.51 -12.15 11.04
N PHE A 66 -5.65 -10.93 10.54
CA PHE A 66 -6.71 -10.52 9.63
C PHE A 66 -6.08 -10.19 8.28
N ARG A 67 -6.35 -11.02 7.27
CA ARG A 67 -5.86 -10.82 5.90
C ARG A 67 -6.94 -10.02 5.15
N ARG A 68 -6.74 -8.72 4.96
CA ARG A 68 -7.71 -7.83 4.28
C ARG A 68 -7.10 -7.25 3.02
N LYS A 69 -7.91 -7.11 1.97
CA LYS A 69 -7.46 -6.58 0.67
C LYS A 69 -7.64 -5.07 0.64
N ILE A 70 -6.69 -4.32 0.09
CA ILE A 70 -6.88 -2.90 -0.21
C ILE A 70 -7.33 -2.74 -1.66
N LYS A 71 -8.37 -1.94 -1.85
CA LYS A 71 -8.78 -1.38 -3.14
C LYS A 71 -9.07 0.10 -2.97
N ASN A 72 -8.45 0.96 -3.77
CA ASN A 72 -8.71 2.42 -3.71
C ASN A 72 -8.48 3.05 -2.33
N GLY A 73 -7.49 2.57 -1.57
CA GLY A 73 -7.26 3.05 -0.20
C GLY A 73 -8.35 2.76 0.80
N LEU A 74 -9.33 1.96 0.41
CA LEU A 74 -10.35 1.43 1.28
C LEU A 74 -10.01 -0.02 1.54
N GLU A 75 -10.09 -0.42 2.82
CA GLU A 75 -10.10 -1.83 3.16
C GLU A 75 -11.39 -2.45 2.59
N LEU A 76 -11.22 -3.58 1.93
CA LEU A 76 -12.32 -4.45 1.54
C LEU A 76 -12.48 -5.53 2.62
N ASP A 77 -13.68 -5.68 3.15
CA ASP A 77 -14.08 -6.81 4.01
C ASP A 77 -14.00 -8.15 3.28
#